data_AF-A0A136N4A4-F1
#
_entry.id   AF-A0A136N4A4-F1
#
_cell.length_a   1.000
_cell.length_b   1.000
_cell.length_c   1.000
_cell.angle_alpha   90.00
_cell.angle_beta   90.00
_cell.angle_gamma   90.00
#
_symmetry.space_group_name_H-M   'P 1'
#
loop_
_entity.id
_entity.type
_entity.pdbx_description
1 polymer ?
#
loop_
_entity_poly.entity_id
_entity_poly.type
_entity_poly.pdbx_seq_one_letter_code
_entity_poly.pdbx_strand_id
1 'polypeptide(L)'
;MKTNVSLKAVNGELNGEIILTWNAVKKASGYTVEICSHNIRKVWEQVDFVTRPKCIISGLQKGKTYMFRVSAVNNTQPGTGSYIVKKEI
;
A
#
# COMPACT_ATOMS: atom_id res chain seq x y z
N MET A 1 3.06 -17.50 13.52
CA MET A 1 4.07 -16.41 13.45
C MET A 1 3.52 -15.31 12.54
N LYS A 2 3.27 -14.11 13.07
CA LYS A 2 2.84 -12.95 12.27
C LYS A 2 4.11 -12.32 11.69
N THR A 3 4.33 -12.44 10.39
CA THR A 3 5.45 -11.79 9.71
C THR A 3 5.23 -10.28 9.76
N ASN A 4 6.09 -9.53 10.46
CA ASN A 4 6.02 -8.06 10.50
C ASN A 4 6.36 -7.49 9.12
N VAL A 5 5.33 -7.21 8.31
CA VAL A 5 5.47 -6.42 7.08
C VAL A 5 5.61 -4.96 7.50
N SER A 6 6.82 -4.40 7.44
CA SER A 6 7.03 -2.97 7.68
C SER A 6 6.73 -2.20 6.40
N LEU A 7 5.56 -1.55 6.32
CA LEU A 7 5.25 -0.61 5.25
C LEU A 7 5.86 0.76 5.60
N LYS A 8 6.68 1.28 4.69
CA LYS A 8 7.27 2.61 4.77
C LYS A 8 6.75 3.47 3.63
N ALA A 9 6.46 4.72 3.95
CA ALA A 9 6.09 5.76 3.00
C ALA A 9 7.11 6.89 3.15
N VAL A 10 7.67 7.36 2.03
CA VAL A 10 8.57 8.51 1.93
C VAL A 10 8.16 9.37 0.75
N ASN A 11 8.52 10.66 0.76
CA ASN A 11 8.30 11.53 -0.40
C ASN A 11 9.11 11.04 -1.61
N GLY A 12 8.49 11.11 -2.79
CA GLY A 12 9.16 10.86 -4.07
C GLY A 12 9.93 12.06 -4.59
N GLU A 13 10.40 11.96 -5.84
CA GLU A 13 11.17 13.02 -6.48
C GLU A 13 10.28 14.20 -6.90
N LEU A 14 9.00 13.94 -7.22
CA LEU A 14 8.04 14.95 -7.64
C LEU A 14 7.09 15.38 -6.52
N ASN A 15 6.56 16.60 -6.63
CA ASN A 15 5.50 17.09 -5.75
C ASN A 15 4.25 16.21 -5.89
N GLY A 16 3.70 15.77 -4.75
CA GLY A 16 2.53 14.87 -4.75
C GLY A 16 2.88 13.41 -5.04
N GLU A 17 4.17 13.05 -4.97
CA GLU A 17 4.63 11.68 -5.09
C GLU A 17 4.96 11.08 -3.72
N ILE A 18 4.50 9.86 -3.49
CA ILE A 18 4.87 9.03 -2.34
C ILE A 18 5.42 7.71 -2.85
N ILE A 19 6.60 7.34 -2.35
CA ILE A 19 7.22 6.05 -2.56
C ILE A 19 6.87 5.15 -1.38
N LEU A 20 6.16 4.07 -1.67
CA LEU A 20 5.88 2.99 -0.74
C LEU A 20 6.92 1.87 -0.89
N THR A 21 7.46 1.40 0.22
CA THR A 21 8.35 0.23 0.26
C THR A 21 7.95 -0.69 1.41
N TRP A 22 8.02 -2.00 1.19
CA TRP A 22 7.70 -2.99 2.21
C TRP A 22 8.58 -4.23 2.11
N ASN A 23 8.44 -5.14 3.07
CA ASN A 23 9.12 -6.43 3.03
C ASN A 23 8.37 -7.37 2.08
N ALA A 24 9.10 -8.06 1.20
CA ALA A 24 8.51 -9.06 0.33
C ALA A 24 7.85 -10.18 1.17
N VAL A 25 6.65 -10.59 0.78
CA VAL A 25 5.92 -11.70 1.40
C VAL A 25 6.22 -12.97 0.61
N LYS A 26 6.69 -14.01 1.31
CA LYS A 26 7.02 -15.30 0.69
C LYS A 26 5.77 -15.90 0.02
N LYS A 27 5.92 -16.37 -1.22
CA LYS A 27 4.85 -16.92 -2.09
C LYS A 27 3.84 -15.90 -2.64
N ALA A 28 4.03 -14.60 -2.40
CA ALA A 28 3.21 -13.58 -3.05
C ALA A 28 3.52 -13.52 -4.55
N SER A 29 2.48 -13.59 -5.38
CA SER A 29 2.54 -13.31 -6.82
C SER A 29 2.42 -11.82 -7.13
N GLY A 30 1.91 -11.02 -6.18
CA GLY A 30 1.90 -9.57 -6.28
C GLY A 30 1.30 -8.91 -5.05
N TYR A 31 1.06 -7.61 -5.16
CA TYR A 31 0.60 -6.76 -4.08
C TYR A 31 -0.43 -5.77 -4.60
N THR A 32 -1.59 -5.74 -3.97
CA THR A 32 -2.59 -4.70 -4.16
C THR A 32 -2.25 -3.52 -3.26
N VAL A 33 -2.12 -2.33 -3.85
CA VAL A 33 -1.84 -1.09 -3.14
C VAL A 33 -3.11 -0.26 -3.10
N GLU A 34 -3.50 0.19 -1.90
CA GLU A 34 -4.72 0.95 -1.70
C GLU A 34 -4.46 2.22 -0.91
N ILE A 35 -5.19 3.26 -1.27
CA ILE A 35 -5.15 4.57 -0.63
C ILE A 35 -6.51 4.91 -0.01
N CYS A 36 -6.49 5.67 1.08
CA CYS A 36 -7.67 6.32 1.63
C CYS A 36 -7.33 7.80 1.85
N SER A 37 -8.04 8.70 1.16
CA SER A 37 -8.00 10.13 1.48
C SER A 37 -8.79 10.38 2.76
N HIS A 38 -8.26 11.19 3.68
CA HIS A 38 -8.97 11.47 4.93
C HIS A 38 -10.21 12.33 4.68
N ASN A 39 -11.35 11.66 4.52
CA ASN A 39 -12.69 12.24 4.50
C ASN A 39 -13.67 11.22 5.08
N ILE A 40 -13.82 11.20 6.41
CA ILE A 40 -14.97 10.74 7.23
C ILE A 40 -15.51 9.29 7.02
N ARG A 41 -15.27 8.60 5.89
CA ARG A 41 -15.90 7.33 5.48
C ARG A 41 -14.94 6.15 5.24
N LYS A 42 -13.63 6.29 5.47
CA LYS A 42 -12.63 5.20 5.36
C LYS A 42 -12.79 4.32 4.09
N VAL A 43 -13.10 4.95 2.95
CA VAL A 43 -13.18 4.25 1.66
C VAL A 43 -11.76 4.01 1.17
N TRP A 44 -11.41 2.75 0.97
CA TRP A 44 -10.12 2.34 0.42
C TRP A 44 -10.29 2.12 -1.08
N GLU A 45 -9.42 2.74 -1.87
CA GLU A 45 -9.40 2.63 -3.32
C GLU A 45 -8.10 1.96 -3.74
N GLN A 46 -8.20 0.94 -4.59
CA GLN A 46 -7.02 0.32 -5.21
C GLN A 46 -6.45 1.29 -6.23
N VAL A 47 -5.18 1.64 -6.06
CA VAL A 47 -4.45 2.54 -6.96
C VAL A 47 -3.47 1.81 -7.85
N ASP A 48 -2.99 0.64 -7.41
CA ASP A 48 -2.00 -0.12 -8.17
C ASP A 48 -2.00 -1.61 -7.81
N PHE A 49 -1.47 -2.41 -8.73
CA PHE A 49 -1.08 -3.79 -8.49
C PHE A 49 0.35 -4.01 -8.97
N VAL A 50 1.26 -4.30 -8.04
CA VAL A 50 2.69 -4.45 -8.33
C VAL A 50 3.19 -5.83 -7.96
N THR A 51 4.17 -6.34 -8.71
CA THR A 51 4.83 -7.63 -8.41
C THR A 51 6.07 -7.48 -7.53
N ARG A 52 6.56 -6.25 -7.36
CA ARG A 52 7.73 -5.91 -6.53
C ARG A 52 7.28 -5.23 -5.24
N PRO A 53 8.06 -5.30 -4.14
CA PRO A 53 7.69 -4.70 -2.87
C PRO A 53 7.97 -3.18 -2.80
N LYS A 54 7.62 -2.48 -3.88
CA LYS A 54 7.77 -1.03 -4.07
C LYS A 54 6.67 -0.53 -4.99
N CYS A 55 6.06 0.60 -4.66
CA CYS A 55 5.09 1.30 -5.51
C CYS A 55 5.32 2.82 -5.39
N ILE A 56 5.12 3.54 -6.50
CA ILE A 56 5.19 5.00 -6.55
C ILE A 56 3.77 5.49 -6.83
N ILE A 57 3.22 6.29 -5.92
CA ILE A 57 1.90 6.89 -6.06
C ILE A 57 2.10 8.37 -6.36
N SER A 58 1.62 8.81 -7.53
CA SER A 58 1.70 10.20 -7.98
C SER A 58 0.34 10.90 -7.94
N GLY A 59 0.34 12.22 -8.05
CA GLY A 59 -0.89 13.02 -8.15
C GLY A 59 -1.59 13.30 -6.82
N LEU A 60 -0.91 13.08 -5.68
CA LEU A 60 -1.44 13.41 -4.37
C LEU A 60 -1.47 14.93 -4.14
N GLN A 61 -2.57 15.42 -3.57
CA GLN A 61 -2.75 16.84 -3.31
C GLN A 61 -1.98 17.26 -2.05
N LYS A 62 -1.24 18.37 -2.16
CA LYS A 62 -0.52 18.96 -1.02
C LYS A 62 -1.50 19.38 0.08
N GLY A 63 -1.15 19.13 1.33
CA GLY A 63 -1.96 19.49 2.50
C GLY A 63 -3.11 18.52 2.79
N LYS A 64 -3.19 17.37 2.10
CA LYS A 64 -4.13 16.29 2.40
C LYS A 64 -3.42 15.16 3.14
N THR A 65 -4.12 14.55 4.08
CA THR A 65 -3.67 13.33 4.76
C THR A 65 -4.18 12.11 4.01
N TYR A 66 -3.29 11.14 3.79
CA TYR A 66 -3.57 9.88 3.13
C TYR A 66 -3.14 8.72 4.02
N MET A 67 -3.94 7.65 4.00
CA MET A 67 -3.54 6.36 4.56
C MET A 67 -3.24 5.41 3.43
N PHE A 68 -2.22 4.57 3.62
CA PHE A 68 -1.80 3.56 2.65
C PHE A 68 -1.87 2.18 3.28
N ARG A 69 -2.30 1.19 2.50
CA ARG A 69 -2.17 -0.21 2.86
C ARG A 69 -1.74 -1.03 1.65
N VAL A 70 -1.11 -2.16 1.93
CA VAL A 70 -0.62 -3.08 0.90
C VAL A 70 -1.02 -4.50 1.30
N SER A 71 -1.72 -5.19 0.41
CA SER A 71 -2.17 -6.57 0.58
C SER A 71 -1.40 -7.49 -0.36
N ALA A 72 -0.72 -8.50 0.17
CA ALA A 72 -0.08 -9.52 -0.65
C ALA A 72 -1.12 -10.46 -1.27
N VAL A 73 -0.96 -10.80 -2.54
CA VAL A 73 -1.79 -11.75 -3.27
C VAL A 73 -0.97 -13.01 -3.53
N ASN A 74 -1.50 -14.17 -3.15
CA ASN A 74 -0.90 -15.47 -3.47
C ASN A 74 -1.76 -16.15 -4.54
N ASN A 75 -1.15 -16.57 -5.65
CA ASN A 75 -1.85 -17.17 -6.80
C ASN A 75 -2.49 -18.55 -6.52
N THR A 76 -2.56 -18.99 -5.26
CA THR A 76 -2.96 -20.36 -4.89
C THR A 76 -4.43 -20.52 -4.49
N GLN A 77 -5.22 -19.46 -4.28
CA GLN A 77 -6.69 -19.54 -4.19
C GLN A 77 -7.24 -18.11 -3.99
N PRO A 78 -8.35 -17.68 -4.64
CA PRO A 78 -9.08 -16.50 -4.18
C PRO A 78 -9.62 -16.79 -2.76
N GLY A 79 -9.03 -16.21 -1.72
CA GLY A 79 -9.63 -16.23 -0.37
C GLY A 79 -8.72 -16.37 0.86
N THR A 80 -7.39 -16.41 0.77
CA THR A 80 -6.58 -16.58 2.00
C THR A 80 -5.33 -15.69 2.05
N GLY A 81 -5.51 -14.46 2.56
CA GLY A 81 -4.41 -13.66 3.11
C GLY A 81 -4.46 -12.18 2.78
N SER A 82 -5.34 -11.40 3.42
CA SER A 82 -5.24 -9.92 3.39
C SER A 82 -4.51 -9.43 4.64
N TYR A 83 -3.43 -8.66 4.46
CA TYR A 83 -2.66 -8.03 5.54
C TYR A 83 -2.89 -6.52 5.50
N ILE A 84 -3.44 -5.94 6.57
CA ILE A 84 -3.71 -4.49 6.65
C ILE A 84 -2.67 -3.86 7.58
N VAL A 85 -1.80 -3.01 7.03
CA VAL A 85 -0.97 -2.08 7.83
C VAL A 85 -1.60 -0.70 7.73
N LYS A 86 -1.75 0.00 8.86
CA LYS A 86 -2.20 1.39 8.93
C LYS A 86 -1.00 2.25 9.31
N LYS A 87 -0.78 3.35 8.58
CA LYS A 87 0.16 4.40 8.98
C LYS A 87 -0.50 5.76 8.77
N GLU A 88 -0.36 6.63 9.76
CA GLU A 88 -0.74 8.04 9.73
C GLU A 88 0.50 8.86 9.32
N ILE A 89 0.30 9.88 8.47
CA ILE A 89 1.31 10.87 8.09
C ILE A 89 0.84 12.23 8.58
#